data_AF-A0A2H8TVX1-F1
#
_entry.id   AF-A0A2H8TVX1-F1
#
_cell.length_a   1.000
_cell.length_b   1.000
_cell.length_c   1.000
_cell.angle_alpha   90.00
_cell.angle_beta   90.00
_cell.angle_gamma   90.00
#
_symmetry.space_group_name_H-M   'P 1'
#
loop_
_entity.id
_entity.type
_entity.pdbx_description
1 polymer ?
#
loop_
_entity_poly.entity_id
_entity_poly.type
_entity_poly.pdbx_seq_one_letter_code
_entity_poly.pdbx_strand_id
1 'polypeptide(L)'
;MHDINIFIYVFRGGVILFLCQSPLNCLTVENCAIECGEFAHTRYWRDGMFTNSSRIFKSETRLPDLCIVLNTLSSTSKNNSGQHSVLSDAAKMLIPTIAIVDTDANPNIVTYPIPGNDDTPSAINLYCDLFKNVILKAKKIRKEILDKNKTLL
;
A
#
# COMPACT_ATOMS: atom_id res chain seq x y z
N MET A 1 -9.97 -14.11 0.89
CA MET A 1 -8.87 -14.42 -0.07
C MET A 1 -7.82 -13.32 -0.04
N HIS A 2 -8.22 -12.05 -0.01
CA HIS A 2 -7.33 -10.89 0.02
C HIS A 2 -6.51 -10.72 1.31
N ASP A 3 -7.09 -11.10 2.47
CA ASP A 3 -6.38 -11.08 3.76
C ASP A 3 -5.13 -11.97 3.80
N ILE A 4 -5.12 -13.06 3.00
CA ILE A 4 -4.02 -14.01 2.93
C ILE A 4 -2.79 -13.38 2.27
N ASN A 5 -3.00 -12.50 1.30
CA ASN A 5 -1.89 -11.93 0.53
C ASN A 5 -1.10 -10.93 1.37
N ILE A 6 -1.76 -10.00 2.05
CA ILE A 6 -1.10 -9.03 2.96
C ILE A 6 -0.35 -9.76 4.07
N PHE A 7 -1.00 -10.77 4.66
CA PHE A 7 -0.43 -11.54 5.75
C PHE A 7 0.94 -12.10 5.40
N ILE A 8 1.11 -12.67 4.19
CA ILE A 8 2.38 -13.26 3.76
C ILE A 8 3.50 -12.22 3.68
N TYR A 9 3.24 -11.03 3.12
CA TYR A 9 4.25 -9.97 3.03
C TYR A 9 4.68 -9.49 4.42
N VAL A 10 3.72 -9.24 5.32
CA VAL A 10 4.01 -8.84 6.71
C VAL A 10 4.76 -9.94 7.44
N PHE A 11 4.32 -11.19 7.31
CA PHE A 11 4.93 -12.34 7.97
C PHE A 11 6.39 -12.54 7.54
N ARG A 12 6.76 -12.16 6.32
CA ARG A 12 8.15 -12.20 5.82
C ARG A 12 8.99 -10.99 6.26
N GLY A 13 8.40 -9.97 6.89
CA GLY A 13 9.08 -8.71 7.21
C GLY A 13 9.25 -7.81 5.99
N GLY A 14 8.29 -7.87 5.06
CA GLY A 14 8.22 -6.99 3.91
C GLY A 14 7.84 -5.57 4.30
N VAL A 15 8.24 -4.60 3.47
CA VAL A 15 7.88 -3.18 3.62
C VAL A 15 6.55 -2.92 2.92
N ILE A 16 5.57 -2.38 3.65
CA ILE A 16 4.27 -2.01 3.08
C ILE A 16 4.21 -0.49 2.93
N LEU A 17 3.73 -0.04 1.77
CA LEU A 17 3.49 1.36 1.48
C LEU A 17 2.00 1.61 1.21
N PHE A 18 1.36 2.42 2.05
CA PHE A 18 0.02 2.95 1.84
C PHE A 18 0.06 4.18 0.94
N LEU A 19 -0.87 4.28 0.00
CA LEU A 19 -0.95 5.33 -1.00
C LEU A 19 -2.38 5.88 -1.04
N CYS A 20 -2.51 7.20 -0.88
CA CYS A 20 -3.79 7.89 -0.96
C CYS A 20 -3.56 9.35 -1.35
N GLN A 21 -4.06 9.81 -2.48
CA GLN A 21 -3.90 11.21 -2.90
C GLN A 21 -5.09 12.11 -2.57
N SER A 22 -6.13 11.57 -1.91
CA SER A 22 -7.24 12.38 -1.44
C SER A 22 -6.82 13.26 -0.26
N PRO A 23 -6.90 14.60 -0.36
CA PRO A 23 -6.56 15.50 0.75
C PRO A 23 -7.46 15.29 1.98
N LEU A 24 -8.69 14.81 1.78
CA LEU A 24 -9.64 14.55 2.86
C LEU A 24 -9.22 13.38 3.74
N ASN A 25 -8.56 12.38 3.14
CA ASN A 25 -8.27 11.11 3.78
C ASN A 25 -6.78 10.96 4.17
N CYS A 26 -5.92 11.89 3.76
CA CYS A 26 -4.47 11.78 3.91
C CYS A 26 -4.05 11.54 5.38
N LEU A 27 -4.64 12.28 6.33
CA LEU A 27 -4.31 12.17 7.75
C LEU A 27 -4.71 10.81 8.32
N THR A 28 -5.89 10.32 7.96
CA THR A 28 -6.36 8.98 8.37
C THR A 28 -5.38 7.90 7.93
N VAL A 29 -4.95 7.97 6.67
CA VAL A 29 -4.06 6.97 6.07
C VAL A 29 -2.66 7.05 6.68
N GLU A 30 -2.13 8.25 6.89
CA GLU A 30 -0.86 8.47 7.59
C GLU A 30 -0.89 7.90 9.01
N ASN A 31 -1.94 8.22 9.79
CA ASN A 31 -2.10 7.70 11.15
C ASN A 31 -2.22 6.18 11.16
N CYS A 32 -3.01 5.60 10.25
CA CYS A 32 -3.12 4.15 10.11
C CYS A 32 -1.77 3.49 9.84
N ALA A 33 -0.96 4.06 8.95
CA ALA A 33 0.38 3.52 8.66
C ALA A 33 1.31 3.63 9.88
N ILE A 34 1.29 4.76 10.58
CA ILE A 34 2.08 4.97 11.81
C ILE A 34 1.67 3.96 12.89
N GLU A 35 0.36 3.77 13.13
CA GLU A 35 -0.18 2.79 14.08
C GLU A 35 0.25 1.36 13.74
N CYS A 36 0.31 1.04 12.44
CA CYS A 36 0.79 -0.26 11.97
C CYS A 36 2.31 -0.41 12.04
N GLY A 37 3.07 0.69 12.15
CA GLY A 37 4.52 0.70 11.95
C GLY A 37 4.90 0.37 10.50
N GLU A 38 4.17 0.92 9.54
CA GLU A 38 4.38 0.83 8.08
C GLU A 38 4.51 2.25 7.50
N PHE A 39 4.72 2.36 6.19
CA PHE A 39 4.93 3.65 5.52
C PHE A 39 3.69 4.11 4.77
N ALA A 40 3.50 5.43 4.67
CA ALA A 40 2.47 6.02 3.83
C ALA A 40 3.07 7.11 2.93
N HIS A 41 2.53 7.23 1.72
CA HIS A 41 2.77 8.34 0.81
C HIS A 41 1.42 8.89 0.35
N THR A 42 1.06 10.05 0.88
CA THR A 42 -0.26 10.67 0.67
C THR A 42 -0.20 12.01 -0.05
N ARG A 43 1.00 12.42 -0.46
CA ARG A 43 1.24 13.67 -1.17
C ARG A 43 1.38 13.41 -2.66
N TYR A 44 1.61 14.49 -3.41
CA TYR A 44 1.93 14.43 -4.83
C TYR A 44 2.92 13.29 -5.14
N TRP A 45 2.53 12.39 -6.03
CA TRP A 45 3.41 11.33 -6.52
C TRP A 45 4.30 11.88 -7.61
N ARG A 46 5.61 11.85 -7.38
CA ARG A 46 6.58 12.20 -8.42
C ARG A 46 6.84 10.97 -9.28
N ASP A 47 6.58 11.08 -10.57
CA ASP A 47 6.84 9.99 -11.51
C ASP A 47 8.31 9.55 -11.43
N GLY A 48 8.53 8.23 -11.46
CA GLY A 48 9.86 7.64 -11.36
C GLY A 48 10.38 7.48 -9.93
N MET A 49 9.56 7.71 -8.90
CA MET A 49 9.95 7.43 -7.51
C MET A 49 10.36 5.98 -7.28
N PHE A 50 9.76 5.01 -7.99
CA PHE A 50 10.22 3.62 -7.96
C PHE A 50 11.24 3.29 -9.04
N THR A 51 11.00 3.69 -10.30
CA THR A 51 11.86 3.29 -11.43
C THR A 51 13.21 3.99 -11.45
N ASN A 52 13.33 5.15 -10.81
CA ASN A 52 14.54 5.98 -10.74
C ASN A 52 14.85 6.38 -9.28
N SER A 53 14.55 5.48 -8.35
CA SER A 53 14.70 5.70 -6.90
C SER A 53 16.13 6.07 -6.53
N SER A 54 17.13 5.37 -7.07
CA SER A 54 18.55 5.61 -6.77
C SER A 54 19.00 7.04 -7.06
N ARG A 55 18.52 7.63 -8.16
CA ARG A 55 18.83 9.02 -8.54
C ARG A 55 18.03 10.04 -7.74
N ILE A 56 16.78 9.74 -7.40
CA ILE A 56 15.91 10.64 -6.62
C ILE A 56 16.38 10.73 -5.17
N PHE A 57 16.66 9.59 -4.55
CA PHE A 57 17.07 9.51 -3.16
C PHE A 57 18.59 9.65 -2.96
N LYS A 58 19.36 9.60 -4.06
CA LYS A 58 20.84 9.69 -4.07
C LYS A 58 21.51 8.62 -3.21
N SER A 59 20.86 7.47 -3.05
CA SER A 59 21.32 6.34 -2.24
C SER A 59 20.69 5.04 -2.75
N GLU A 60 21.25 3.90 -2.35
CA GLU A 60 20.58 2.62 -2.51
C GLU A 60 19.38 2.56 -1.55
N THR A 61 18.19 2.33 -2.11
CA THR A 61 16.95 2.29 -1.34
C THR A 61 16.30 0.93 -1.42
N ARG A 62 15.74 0.47 -0.30
CA ARG A 62 14.83 -0.67 -0.29
C ARG A 62 13.45 -0.19 -0.72
N LEU A 63 13.01 -0.66 -1.88
CA LEU A 63 11.65 -0.42 -2.38
C LEU A 63 10.61 -1.20 -1.56
N PRO A 64 9.34 -0.77 -1.57
CA PRO A 64 8.28 -1.51 -0.91
C PRO A 64 8.07 -2.88 -1.56
N ASP A 65 7.77 -3.87 -0.72
CA ASP A 65 7.47 -5.23 -1.14
C ASP A 65 5.97 -5.39 -1.49
N LEU A 66 5.14 -4.46 -1.03
CA LEU A 66 3.70 -4.39 -1.29
C LEU A 66 3.22 -2.93 -1.24
N CYS A 67 2.37 -2.55 -2.20
CA CYS A 67 1.69 -1.26 -2.20
C CYS A 67 0.19 -1.43 -1.98
N ILE A 68 -0.38 -0.65 -1.05
CA ILE A 68 -1.82 -0.56 -0.80
C ILE A 68 -2.29 0.80 -1.29
N VAL A 69 -3.10 0.82 -2.35
CA VAL A 69 -3.58 2.02 -3.03
C VAL A 69 -5.05 2.22 -2.70
N LEU A 70 -5.34 3.20 -1.85
CA LEU A 70 -6.71 3.45 -1.39
C LEU A 70 -7.54 4.24 -2.40
N ASN A 71 -6.90 5.05 -3.25
CA ASN A 71 -7.55 5.77 -4.34
C ASN A 71 -6.78 5.48 -5.62
N THR A 72 -7.45 4.88 -6.59
CA THR A 72 -6.81 4.46 -7.86
C THR A 72 -6.74 5.58 -8.88
N LEU A 73 -7.60 6.58 -8.74
CA LEU A 73 -7.60 7.78 -9.57
C LEU A 73 -6.89 8.95 -8.90
N SER A 74 -6.32 9.80 -9.74
CA SER A 74 -5.70 11.04 -9.30
C SER A 74 -5.94 12.14 -10.31
N SER A 75 -6.50 13.27 -9.86
CA SER A 75 -6.60 14.49 -10.65
C SER A 75 -5.25 15.05 -11.08
N THR A 76 -4.17 14.61 -10.43
CA THR A 76 -2.80 15.05 -10.72
C THR A 76 -2.07 14.08 -11.66
N SER A 77 -2.71 12.99 -12.05
CA SER A 77 -2.11 12.07 -12.99
C SER A 77 -1.95 12.71 -14.36
N LYS A 78 -0.77 12.53 -14.96
CA LYS A 78 -0.44 13.05 -16.29
C LYS A 78 -0.82 12.09 -17.42
N ASN A 79 -1.38 10.92 -17.09
CA ASN A 79 -1.82 9.97 -18.08
C ASN A 79 -3.25 10.30 -18.56
N ASN A 80 -3.55 9.93 -19.81
CA ASN A 80 -4.89 10.12 -20.39
C ASN A 80 -5.97 9.29 -19.68
N SER A 81 -5.59 8.34 -18.83
CA SER A 81 -6.50 7.45 -18.10
C SER A 81 -6.89 7.96 -16.71
N GLY A 82 -6.29 9.05 -16.22
CA GLY A 82 -6.54 9.58 -14.86
C GLY A 82 -6.05 8.68 -13.72
N GLN A 83 -5.44 7.54 -14.03
CA GLN A 83 -5.01 6.55 -13.05
C GLN A 83 -3.75 7.00 -12.34
N HIS A 84 -3.65 6.72 -11.04
CA HIS A 84 -2.50 7.08 -10.24
C HIS A 84 -1.20 6.45 -10.80
N SER A 85 -0.20 7.27 -11.15
CA SER A 85 1.06 6.84 -11.79
C SER A 85 1.77 5.69 -11.06
N VAL A 86 1.65 5.64 -9.71
CA VAL A 86 2.21 4.55 -8.89
C VAL A 86 1.81 3.15 -9.35
N LEU A 87 0.60 2.96 -9.90
CA LEU A 87 0.17 1.66 -10.38
C LEU A 87 1.03 1.19 -11.56
N SER A 88 1.34 2.11 -12.47
CA SER A 88 2.22 1.83 -13.61
C SER A 88 3.68 1.66 -13.19
N ASP A 89 4.15 2.44 -12.22
CA ASP A 89 5.52 2.33 -11.69
C ASP A 89 5.70 1.01 -10.93
N ALA A 90 4.73 0.62 -10.10
CA ALA A 90 4.73 -0.64 -9.38
C ALA A 90 4.69 -1.84 -10.33
N ALA A 91 3.85 -1.80 -11.37
CA ALA A 91 3.79 -2.85 -12.39
C ALA A 91 5.14 -3.03 -13.12
N LYS A 92 5.82 -1.93 -13.48
CA LYS A 92 7.16 -1.97 -14.09
C LYS A 92 8.23 -2.56 -13.17
N MET A 93 8.12 -2.30 -11.87
CA MET A 93 9.06 -2.78 -10.85
C MET A 93 8.68 -4.15 -10.26
N LEU A 94 7.64 -4.80 -10.80
CA LEU A 94 7.11 -6.07 -10.30
C LEU A 94 6.70 -6.02 -8.82
N ILE A 95 6.28 -4.85 -8.34
CA ILE A 95 5.78 -4.66 -6.98
C ILE A 95 4.28 -4.94 -7.00
N PRO A 96 3.78 -5.91 -6.20
CA PRO A 96 2.37 -6.24 -6.15
C PRO A 96 1.57 -5.07 -5.56
N THR A 97 0.40 -4.82 -6.13
CA THR A 97 -0.51 -3.76 -5.70
C THR A 97 -1.85 -4.34 -5.25
N ILE A 98 -2.32 -3.88 -4.09
CA ILE A 98 -3.70 -4.04 -3.64
C ILE A 98 -4.34 -2.68 -3.79
N ALA A 99 -5.46 -2.58 -4.50
CA ALA A 99 -6.10 -1.29 -4.70
C ALA A 99 -7.62 -1.37 -4.61
N ILE A 100 -8.23 -0.32 -4.08
CA ILE A 100 -9.68 -0.14 -4.11
C ILE A 100 -10.06 0.42 -5.47
N VAL A 101 -10.89 -0.32 -6.20
CA VAL A 101 -11.29 -0.01 -7.56
C VAL A 101 -12.77 0.35 -7.54
N ASP A 102 -13.08 1.60 -7.90
CA ASP A 102 -14.44 2.05 -8.18
C ASP A 102 -14.80 1.84 -9.67
N THR A 103 -16.04 2.14 -10.04
CA THR A 103 -16.64 1.89 -11.36
C THR A 103 -15.89 2.50 -12.54
N ASP A 104 -15.11 3.55 -12.31
CA ASP A 104 -14.37 4.30 -13.33
C ASP A 104 -12.88 3.91 -13.42
N ALA A 105 -12.39 3.07 -12.50
CA ALA A 105 -11.02 2.61 -12.47
C ALA A 105 -10.85 1.29 -13.23
N ASN A 106 -9.80 1.18 -14.07
CA ASN A 106 -9.47 -0.07 -14.77
C ASN A 106 -8.77 -1.06 -13.80
N PRO A 107 -9.38 -2.20 -13.45
CA PRO A 107 -8.83 -3.16 -12.49
C PRO A 107 -7.62 -3.93 -13.03
N ASN A 108 -7.40 -3.98 -14.34
CA ASN A 108 -6.38 -4.84 -14.96
C ASN A 108 -4.93 -4.42 -14.62
N ILE A 109 -4.71 -3.18 -14.18
CA ILE A 109 -3.39 -2.69 -13.76
C ILE A 109 -3.05 -3.04 -12.30
N VAL A 110 -4.04 -3.50 -11.53
CA VAL A 110 -3.92 -3.80 -10.11
C VAL A 110 -3.72 -5.31 -9.94
N THR A 111 -2.76 -5.73 -9.12
CA THR A 111 -2.53 -7.17 -8.87
C THR A 111 -3.70 -7.81 -8.13
N TYR A 112 -4.20 -7.13 -7.10
CA TYR A 112 -5.33 -7.58 -6.28
C TYR A 112 -6.36 -6.44 -6.14
N PRO A 113 -7.27 -6.30 -7.12
CA PRO A 113 -8.33 -5.30 -7.04
C PRO A 113 -9.36 -5.65 -5.97
N ILE A 114 -9.81 -4.62 -5.23
CA ILE A 114 -10.90 -4.68 -4.26
C ILE A 114 -12.02 -3.79 -4.79
N PRO A 115 -13.14 -4.35 -5.28
CA PRO A 115 -14.25 -3.53 -5.72
C PRO A 115 -14.87 -2.82 -4.51
N GLY A 116 -14.99 -1.49 -4.58
CA GLY A 116 -15.57 -0.71 -3.49
C GLY A 116 -15.42 0.79 -3.69
N ASN A 117 -16.12 1.56 -2.86
CA ASN A 117 -16.11 3.02 -2.88
C ASN A 117 -14.78 3.55 -2.31
N ASP A 118 -14.05 4.39 -3.03
CA ASP A 118 -12.80 5.03 -2.59
C ASP A 118 -12.96 6.53 -2.22
N ASP A 119 -14.15 7.10 -2.37
CA ASP A 119 -14.40 8.53 -2.11
C ASP A 119 -14.74 8.85 -0.66
N THR A 120 -15.61 8.04 -0.05
CA THR A 120 -16.20 8.41 1.24
C THR A 120 -15.23 8.19 2.42
N PRO A 121 -15.10 9.15 3.35
CA PRO A 121 -14.24 8.99 4.53
C PRO A 121 -14.58 7.75 5.36
N SER A 122 -15.88 7.41 5.47
CA SER A 122 -16.34 6.21 6.17
C SER A 122 -15.83 4.92 5.53
N ALA A 123 -15.79 4.84 4.20
CA ALA A 123 -15.23 3.69 3.51
C ALA A 123 -13.72 3.60 3.72
N ILE A 124 -12.99 4.72 3.58
CA ILE A 124 -11.53 4.74 3.82
C ILE A 124 -11.18 4.32 5.25
N ASN A 125 -11.90 4.83 6.25
CA ASN A 125 -11.73 4.40 7.65
C ASN A 125 -11.91 2.89 7.80
N LEU A 126 -12.96 2.33 7.18
CA LEU A 126 -13.21 0.89 7.21
C LEU A 126 -12.05 0.10 6.61
N TYR A 127 -11.53 0.51 5.45
CA TYR A 127 -10.40 -0.18 4.83
C TYR A 127 -9.11 -0.05 5.65
N CYS A 128 -8.83 1.14 6.18
CA CYS A 128 -7.71 1.37 7.10
C CYS A 128 -7.78 0.43 8.31
N ASP A 129 -8.95 0.31 8.95
CA ASP A 129 -9.12 -0.59 10.11
C ASP A 129 -8.97 -2.06 9.73
N LEU A 130 -9.50 -2.49 8.58
CA LEU A 130 -9.32 -3.84 8.07
C LEU A 130 -7.84 -4.16 7.82
N PHE A 131 -7.13 -3.31 7.08
CA PHE A 131 -5.71 -3.49 6.80
C PHE A 131 -4.87 -3.46 8.08
N LYS A 132 -5.15 -2.53 8.98
CA LYS A 132 -4.50 -2.43 10.29
C LYS A 132 -4.64 -3.72 11.10
N ASN A 133 -5.87 -4.24 11.21
CA ASN A 133 -6.13 -5.47 11.95
C ASN A 133 -5.35 -6.67 11.39
N VAL A 134 -5.29 -6.80 10.06
CA VAL A 134 -4.54 -7.88 9.40
C VAL A 134 -3.03 -7.73 9.64
N ILE A 135 -2.48 -6.53 9.47
CA ILE A 135 -1.05 -6.25 9.65
C ILE A 135 -0.62 -6.51 11.10
N LEU A 136 -1.36 -5.98 12.08
CA LEU A 136 -1.06 -6.16 13.49
C LEU A 136 -1.13 -7.63 13.90
N LYS A 137 -2.14 -8.36 13.42
CA LYS A 137 -2.26 -9.81 13.66
C LYS A 137 -1.08 -10.58 13.07
N ALA A 138 -0.66 -10.26 11.84
CA ALA A 138 0.48 -10.90 11.21
C ALA A 138 1.80 -10.60 11.95
N LYS A 139 2.02 -9.35 12.38
CA LYS A 139 3.19 -8.97 13.19
C LYS A 139 3.22 -9.69 14.53
N LYS A 140 2.07 -9.82 15.20
CA LYS A 140 1.95 -10.56 16.46
C LYS A 140 2.34 -12.03 16.30
N ILE A 141 1.76 -12.72 15.31
CA ILE A 141 2.06 -14.14 15.04
C ILE A 141 3.55 -14.32 14.67
N ARG A 142 4.11 -13.44 13.83
CA ARG A 142 5.53 -13.46 13.50
C ARG A 142 6.40 -13.36 14.76
N LYS A 143 6.08 -12.44 15.66
CA LYS A 143 6.81 -12.26 16.93
C LYS A 143 6.74 -13.50 17.80
N GLU A 144 5.55 -14.07 18.00
CA GLU A 144 5.36 -15.30 18.79
C GLU A 144 6.20 -16.48 18.27
N ILE A 145 6.28 -16.65 16.95
CA ILE A 145 7.09 -17.70 16.33
C ILE A 145 8.59 -17.43 16.51
N LEU A 146 9.03 -16.19 16.34
CA LEU A 146 10.43 -15.81 16.56
C LEU A 146 10.85 -16.01 18.02
N ASP A 147 9.99 -15.68 18.98
CA ASP A 147 10.26 -15.84 20.41
C ASP A 147 10.31 -17.33 20.79
N LYS A 148 9.42 -18.17 20.25
CA LYS A 148 9.49 -19.64 20.41
C LYS A 148 10.81 -20.21 19.88
N ASN A 149 11.22 -19.81 18.68
CA ASN A 149 12.46 -20.30 18.08
C ASN A 149 13.71 -19.87 18.86
N LYS A 150 13.70 -18.69 19.48
CA LYS A 150 14.78 -18.24 20.38
C LYS A 150 14.85 -19.02 21.69
N THR A 151 13.73 -19.55 22.17
CA THR A 151 13.69 -20.33 23.41
C THR A 151 14.12 -21.79 23.19
N LEU A 152 14.12 -22.24 21.94
CA LEU A 152 14.54 -23.59 21.52
C LEU A 152 16.03 -23.69 21.15
N LEU A 153 16.76 -22.56 21.17
CA LEU A 153 18.21 -22.45 21.00
C LEU A 153 18.86 -22.14 22.35
#